data_AF-A0A3M2DZQ6-F1
#
_entry.id   AF-A0A3M2DZQ6-F1
#
_cell.length_a   1.000
_cell.length_b   1.000
_cell.length_c   1.000
_cell.angle_alpha   90.00
_cell.angle_beta   90.00
_cell.angle_gamma   90.00
#
_symmetry.space_group_name_H-M   'P 1'
#
loop_
_entity.id
_entity.type
_entity.pdbx_description
1 polymer ?
#
loop_
_entity_poly.entity_id
_entity_poly.type
_entity_poly.pdbx_seq_one_letter_code
_entity_poly.pdbx_strand_id
1 'polypeptide(L)'
;MNVMNSPLHDVSHCFPLAPSTSLTILLKRDDLIHPIVSGNKWRKLYGLTHQLPEGAKVFTMGGPWSNHAHAVAYVANLYRWNL
;
A
#
# COMPACT_ATOMS: atom_id res chain seq x y z
N MET A 1 4.67 8.69 -9.66
CA MET A 1 5.00 8.07 -8.35
C MET A 1 5.87 6.85 -8.58
N ASN A 2 6.95 6.67 -7.82
CA ASN A 2 7.77 5.45 -7.91
C ASN A 2 7.11 4.34 -7.08
N VAL A 3 6.19 3.60 -7.70
CA VAL A 3 5.42 2.54 -7.04
C VAL A 3 6.30 1.38 -6.57
N MET A 4 7.46 1.19 -7.20
CA MET A 4 8.34 0.06 -6.93
C MET A 4 9.30 0.32 -5.76
N ASN A 5 9.85 1.53 -5.65
CA ASN A 5 10.91 1.82 -4.70
C ASN A 5 10.42 2.71 -3.55
N SER A 6 9.84 2.10 -2.52
CA SER A 6 9.70 2.75 -1.21
C SER A 6 11.03 2.80 -0.48
N PRO A 7 11.26 3.86 0.33
CA PRO A 7 12.50 4.01 1.07
C PRO A 7 12.65 2.93 2.15
N LEU A 8 13.90 2.58 2.44
CA LEU A 8 14.28 1.77 3.58
C LEU A 8 14.81 2.71 4.66
N HIS A 9 14.26 2.65 5.86
CA HIS A 9 14.74 3.40 7.02
C HIS A 9 15.40 2.46 8.01
N ASP A 10 16.59 2.80 8.47
CA ASP A 10 17.21 2.11 9.60
C ASP A 10 16.49 2.51 10.90
N VAL A 11 15.91 1.52 11.57
CA VAL A 11 15.17 1.68 12.83
C VAL A 11 15.79 0.81 13.92
N SER A 12 17.01 0.31 13.73
CA SER A 12 17.71 -0.56 14.69
C SER A 12 17.79 0.08 16.08
N HIS A 13 17.98 1.39 16.15
CA HIS A 13 18.03 2.17 17.38
C HIS A 13 16.69 2.23 18.15
N CYS A 14 15.55 1.96 17.50
CA CYS A 14 14.24 1.96 18.13
C CYS A 14 13.93 0.66 18.90
N PHE A 15 14.73 -0.40 18.71
CA PHE A 15 14.46 -1.70 19.29
C PHE A 15 15.47 -2.04 20.41
N PRO A 16 15.06 -2.00 21.68
CA PRO A 16 15.95 -2.20 22.83
C PRO A 16 16.49 -3.63 22.98
N LEU A 17 16.09 -4.58 22.12
CA LEU A 17 16.66 -5.94 22.03
C LEU A 17 17.89 -6.02 21.10
N ALA A 18 18.19 -4.94 20.37
CA ALA A 18 19.38 -4.83 19.53
C ALA A 18 20.74 -4.70 20.27
N PRO A 19 20.88 -4.25 21.54
CA PRO A 19 22.20 -3.92 22.08
C PRO A 19 23.11 -5.14 22.29
N SER A 20 22.57 -6.36 22.27
CA SER A 20 23.33 -7.61 22.36
C SER A 20 23.42 -8.41 21.06
N THR A 21 22.81 -7.94 19.97
CA THR A 21 22.81 -8.65 18.68
C THR A 21 23.28 -7.72 17.56
N SER A 22 24.20 -8.18 16.70
CA SER A 22 24.74 -7.45 15.54
C SER A 22 23.71 -7.28 14.40
N LEU A 23 22.44 -7.13 14.73
CA LEU A 23 21.32 -7.16 13.79
C LEU A 23 20.93 -5.74 13.35
N THR A 24 20.89 -5.53 12.04
CA THR A 24 20.33 -4.32 11.43
C THR A 24 18.86 -4.53 11.12
N ILE A 25 18.00 -3.63 11.60
CA ILE A 25 16.57 -3.64 11.36
C ILE A 25 16.23 -2.50 10.40
N LEU A 26 15.80 -2.87 9.19
CA LEU A 26 15.38 -1.93 8.15
C LEU A 26 13.86 -1.98 7.97
N LEU A 27 13.22 -0.81 7.98
CA LEU A 27 11.80 -0.63 7.73
C LEU A 27 11.57 -0.18 6.28
N LYS A 28 10.90 -1.01 5.49
CA LYS A 28 10.42 -0.67 4.14
C LYS A 28 9.15 0.19 4.25
N ARG A 29 9.25 1.49 3.98
CA ARG A 29 8.17 2.47 4.13
C ARG A 29 7.21 2.50 2.93
N ASP A 30 6.53 1.38 2.71
CA ASP A 30 5.55 1.26 1.64
C ASP A 30 4.37 2.25 1.80
N ASP A 31 4.03 2.61 3.03
CA ASP A 31 3.00 3.61 3.33
C ASP A 31 3.24 4.96 2.65
N LEU A 32 4.49 5.31 2.33
CA LEU A 32 4.84 6.57 1.65
C LEU A 32 4.64 6.53 0.13
N ILE A 33 4.27 5.38 -0.44
CA ILE A 33 4.12 5.25 -1.91
C ILE A 33 2.90 6.01 -2.43
N HIS A 34 1.83 6.10 -1.63
CA HIS A 34 0.59 6.74 -2.04
C HIS A 34 -0.05 7.47 -0.84
N PRO A 35 -0.52 8.73 -1.01
CA PRO A 35 -0.92 9.58 0.11
C PRO A 35 -2.17 9.11 0.87
N ILE A 36 -3.09 8.40 0.19
CA ILE A 36 -4.39 7.99 0.76
C ILE A 36 -4.51 6.46 0.88
N VAL A 37 -4.22 5.74 -0.20
CA VAL A 37 -4.18 4.27 -0.21
C VAL A 37 -2.90 3.74 0.44
N SER A 38 -3.04 2.87 1.44
CA SER A 38 -1.91 2.15 2.06
C SER A 38 -1.05 1.44 0.99
N GLY A 39 0.27 1.60 1.10
CA GLY A 39 1.26 1.17 0.10
C GLY A 39 1.12 -0.24 -0.44
N ASN A 40 0.99 -1.26 0.42
CA ASN A 40 0.84 -2.65 -0.02
C ASN A 40 -0.42 -2.83 -0.92
N LYS A 41 -1.50 -2.11 -0.61
CA LYS A 41 -2.76 -2.22 -1.38
C LYS A 41 -2.61 -1.48 -2.70
N TRP A 42 -1.94 -0.32 -2.69
CA TRP A 42 -1.60 0.41 -3.90
C TRP A 42 -0.73 -0.43 -4.85
N ARG A 43 0.32 -1.10 -4.36
CA ARG A 43 1.14 -2.02 -5.18
C ARG A 43 0.32 -3.10 -5.88
N LYS A 44 -0.66 -3.67 -5.19
CA LYS A 44 -1.57 -4.69 -5.76
C LYS A 44 -2.51 -4.11 -6.81
N LEU A 45 -3.09 -2.94 -6.53
CA LEU A 45 -4.07 -2.31 -7.42
C LEU A 45 -3.44 -1.63 -8.63
N TYR A 46 -2.18 -1.17 -8.53
CA TYR A 46 -1.49 -0.47 -9.61
C TYR A 46 -1.42 -1.26 -10.91
N GLY A 47 -1.32 -2.60 -10.83
CA GLY A 47 -1.40 -3.43 -12.05
C GLY A 47 -2.76 -3.33 -12.74
N LEU A 48 -3.84 -3.29 -11.96
CA LEU A 48 -5.21 -3.22 -12.46
C LEU A 48 -5.57 -1.85 -13.02
N THR A 49 -4.96 -0.77 -12.50
CA THR A 49 -5.21 0.60 -13.00
C THR A 49 -4.82 0.79 -14.46
N HIS A 50 -3.91 -0.04 -14.98
CA HIS A 50 -3.52 -0.02 -16.40
C HIS A 50 -4.29 -1.02 -17.27
N GLN A 51 -5.05 -1.93 -16.67
CA GLN A 51 -5.75 -3.01 -17.37
C GLN A 51 -7.26 -2.76 -17.50
N LEU A 52 -7.85 -2.07 -16.52
CA LEU A 52 -9.29 -1.85 -16.49
C LEU A 52 -9.65 -0.49 -17.11
N PRO A 53 -10.60 -0.45 -18.05
CA PRO A 53 -11.07 0.80 -18.64
C PRO A 53 -11.95 1.59 -17.65
N GLU A 54 -12.25 2.84 -17.99
CA GLU A 54 -13.33 3.59 -17.33
C GLU A 54 -14.65 2.82 -17.40
N GLY A 55 -15.45 2.89 -16.33
CA GLY A 55 -16.72 2.17 -16.22
C GLY A 55 -16.60 0.67 -15.92
N ALA A 56 -15.38 0.13 -15.76
CA ALA A 56 -15.19 -1.25 -15.35
C ALA A 56 -15.92 -1.54 -14.03
N LYS A 57 -16.64 -2.66 -13.96
CA LYS A 57 -17.29 -3.10 -12.72
C LYS A 57 -16.27 -3.80 -11.83
N VAL A 58 -16.15 -3.35 -10.60
CA VAL A 58 -15.18 -3.87 -9.63
C VAL A 58 -15.88 -4.26 -8.35
N PHE A 59 -15.44 -5.36 -7.76
CA PHE A 59 -16.00 -5.87 -6.52
C PHE A 59 -14.86 -6.25 -5.57
N THR A 60 -15.01 -5.94 -4.29
CA THR A 60 -14.06 -6.32 -3.25
C THR A 60 -14.81 -6.63 -1.96
N MET A 61 -14.16 -7.34 -1.05
CA MET A 61 -14.74 -7.72 0.24
C MET A 61 -13.72 -7.53 1.36
N GLY A 62 -14.23 -7.40 2.59
CA GLY A 62 -13.43 -7.37 3.80
C GLY A 62 -14.29 -7.13 5.03
N GLY A 63 -13.65 -7.11 6.20
CA GLY A 63 -14.33 -6.76 7.45
C GLY A 63 -14.60 -5.26 7.61
N PRO A 64 -15.19 -4.84 8.75
CA PRO A 64 -15.62 -3.45 8.99
C PRO A 64 -14.51 -2.39 8.87
N TRP A 65 -13.26 -2.75 9.16
CA TRP A 65 -12.09 -1.85 9.07
C TRP A 65 -11.12 -2.27 7.95
N SER A 66 -11.65 -2.78 6.83
CA SER A 66 -10.82 -3.25 5.72
C SER A 66 -10.11 -2.11 5.00
N ASN A 67 -8.80 -2.01 5.25
CA ASN A 67 -7.91 -1.14 4.49
C ASN A 67 -7.94 -1.42 2.97
N HIS A 68 -8.26 -2.64 2.56
CA HIS A 68 -8.35 -2.97 1.13
C HIS A 68 -9.66 -2.48 0.51
N ALA A 69 -10.79 -2.61 1.23
CA ALA A 69 -12.07 -2.08 0.74
C ALA A 69 -12.01 -0.56 0.57
N HIS A 70 -11.45 0.14 1.57
CA HIS A 70 -11.20 1.58 1.48
C HIS A 70 -10.28 1.94 0.30
N ALA A 71 -9.21 1.15 0.08
CA ALA A 71 -8.30 1.35 -1.04
C ALA A 71 -9.01 1.22 -2.41
N VAL A 72 -9.79 0.16 -2.60
CA VAL A 72 -10.50 -0.08 -3.86
C VAL A 72 -11.55 1.01 -4.10
N ALA A 73 -12.27 1.46 -3.06
CA ALA A 73 -13.23 2.54 -3.21
C ALA A 73 -12.57 3.85 -3.67
N TYR A 74 -11.42 4.20 -3.08
CA TYR A 74 -10.66 5.36 -3.52
C TYR A 74 -10.17 5.24 -4.97
N VAL A 75 -9.62 4.08 -5.34
CA VAL A 75 -9.12 3.83 -6.70
C VAL A 75 -10.27 3.83 -7.72
N ALA A 76 -11.41 3.21 -7.39
CA ALA A 76 -12.58 3.19 -8.26
C ALA A 76 -13.08 4.61 -8.54
N ASN A 77 -13.14 5.47 -7.53
CA ASN A 77 -13.49 6.88 -7.71
C ASN A 77 -12.46 7.61 -8.60
N LEU A 78 -11.16 7.38 -8.39
CA LEU A 78 -10.09 8.03 -9.15
C LEU A 78 -10.06 7.62 -10.64
N TYR A 79 -10.30 6.34 -10.93
CA TYR A 79 -10.24 5.75 -12.28
C TYR A 79 -11.62 5.55 -12.92
N ARG A 80 -12.67 6.13 -12.35
CA ARG A 80 -14.06 6.06 -12.86
C ARG A 80 -14.58 4.62 -12.99
N TRP A 81 -14.19 3.71 -12.09
CA TRP A 81 -14.75 2.36 -12.05
C TRP A 81 -16.10 2.34 -11.32
N ASN A 82 -16.94 1.38 -11.68
CA ASN A 82 -18.22 1.12 -11.06
C ASN A 82 -18.03 0.10 -9.93
N LEU A 83 -18.02 0.59 -8.70
CA LEU A 83 -17.94 -0.25 -7.49
C LEU A 83 -19.33 -0.76 -7.06
#